data_AF-A0A3R5X3Y4-F1
#
_entry.id   AF-A0A3R5X3Y4-F1
#
_cell.length_a   1.000
_cell.length_b   1.000
_cell.length_c   1.000
_cell.angle_alpha   90.00
_cell.angle_beta   90.00
_cell.angle_gamma   90.00
#
_symmetry.space_group_name_H-M   'P 1'
#
loop_
_entity.id
_entity.type
_entity.pdbx_description
1 polymer ?
#
loop_
_entity_poly.entity_id
_entity_poly.type
_entity_poly.pdbx_seq_one_letter_code
_entity_poly.pdbx_strand_id
1 'polypeptide(L)'
;MKFQNKEIISAYENRISASEMKLVEEFFTSSRLHKTIAEEFANWDIDSNEIKTSTEFPNIPLIVIARDNKVSERDWVKNNIPEKEAILYENKWRELQIELSELSDQGRLIVAENSDHEVYLDRPDIIINNLKTLI
;
A
#
# COMPACT_ATOMS: atom_id res chain seq x y z
N MET A 1 19.13 -14.01 1.69
CA MET A 1 18.15 -12.99 2.12
C MET A 1 18.79 -11.70 2.60
N LYS A 2 19.72 -11.68 3.59
CA LYS A 2 20.30 -10.40 4.09
C LYS A 2 20.84 -9.45 3.02
N PHE A 3 21.57 -9.97 2.04
CA PHE A 3 22.07 -9.16 0.92
C PHE A 3 20.94 -8.63 0.01
N GLN A 4 19.95 -9.48 -0.30
CA GLN A 4 18.80 -9.10 -1.13
C GLN A 4 17.90 -8.06 -0.45
N ASN A 5 17.79 -8.12 0.88
CA ASN A 5 16.95 -7.24 1.67
C ASN A 5 17.74 -6.07 2.29
N LYS A 6 18.95 -5.78 1.79
CA LYS A 6 19.81 -4.75 2.37
C LYS A 6 19.16 -3.37 2.31
N GLU A 7 18.55 -3.01 1.18
CA GLU A 7 17.93 -1.69 1.01
C GLU A 7 16.77 -1.49 1.99
N ILE A 8 15.86 -2.45 2.08
CA ILE A 8 14.72 -2.37 3.00
C ILE A 8 15.16 -2.38 4.46
N ILE A 9 16.19 -3.15 4.84
CA ILE A 9 16.73 -3.13 6.21
C ILE A 9 17.35 -1.76 6.50
N SER A 10 18.12 -1.20 5.56
CA SER A 10 18.78 0.10 5.74
C SER A 10 17.79 1.27 5.83
N ALA A 11 16.57 1.13 5.29
CA ALA A 11 15.53 2.15 5.41
C ALA A 11 15.09 2.42 6.86
N TYR A 12 15.36 1.48 7.78
CA TYR A 12 15.07 1.62 9.22
C TYR A 12 16.25 2.21 10.00
N GLU A 13 17.44 2.33 9.39
CA GLU A 13 18.59 2.95 10.04
C GLU A 13 18.24 4.39 10.46
N ASN A 14 18.57 4.75 11.69
CA ASN A 14 18.27 6.04 12.32
C ASN A 14 16.77 6.32 12.57
N ARG A 15 15.85 5.39 12.26
CA ARG A 15 14.43 5.47 12.62
C ARG A 15 14.09 4.74 13.92
N ILE A 16 14.91 3.75 14.29
CA ILE A 16 14.70 2.89 15.46
C ILE A 16 16.01 2.66 16.23
N SER A 17 15.91 2.12 17.45
CA SER A 17 17.08 1.82 18.28
C SER A 17 17.93 0.68 17.73
N ALA A 18 19.20 0.60 18.15
CA ALA A 18 20.10 -0.49 17.75
C ALA A 18 19.59 -1.88 18.18
N SER A 19 18.89 -1.97 19.32
CA SER A 19 18.24 -3.22 19.76
C SER A 19 17.09 -3.63 18.84
N GLU A 20 16.34 -2.67 18.32
CA GLU A 20 15.23 -2.93 17.38
C GLU A 20 15.73 -3.23 15.96
N MET A 21 16.87 -2.67 15.55
CA MET A 21 17.50 -3.00 14.26
C MET A 21 17.81 -4.49 14.13
N LYS A 22 18.18 -5.17 15.22
CA LYS A 22 18.40 -6.62 15.22
C LYS A 22 17.11 -7.38 14.92
N LEU A 23 15.97 -6.90 15.45
CA LEU A 23 14.65 -7.50 15.18
C LEU A 23 14.22 -7.25 13.72
N VAL A 24 14.48 -6.07 13.17
CA VAL A 24 14.23 -5.76 11.74
C VAL A 24 15.04 -6.69 10.84
N GLU A 25 16.33 -6.85 11.11
CA GLU A 25 17.18 -7.76 10.35
C GLU A 25 16.68 -9.22 10.46
N GLU A 26 16.38 -9.70 11.66
CA GLU A 26 15.85 -11.04 11.89
C GLU A 26 14.52 -11.25 11.15
N PHE A 27 13.61 -10.28 11.17
CA PHE A 27 12.34 -10.34 10.47
C PHE A 27 12.51 -10.43 8.95
N PHE A 28 13.21 -9.46 8.36
CA PHE A 28 13.44 -9.39 6.92
C PHE A 28 14.39 -10.47 6.40
N THR A 29 15.05 -11.25 7.25
CA THR A 29 15.85 -12.40 6.82
C THR A 29 15.22 -13.75 7.17
N SER A 30 14.10 -13.76 7.88
CA SER A 30 13.44 -14.98 8.33
C SER A 30 12.93 -15.82 7.16
N SER A 31 13.15 -17.14 7.20
CA SER A 31 12.59 -18.06 6.19
C SER A 31 11.06 -18.04 6.19
N ARG A 32 10.46 -17.82 7.37
CA ARG A 32 9.01 -17.70 7.53
C ARG A 32 8.44 -16.54 6.72
N LEU A 33 9.01 -15.33 6.81
CA LEU A 33 8.55 -14.18 6.02
C LEU A 33 8.55 -14.51 4.52
N HIS A 34 9.65 -15.03 4.01
CA HIS A 34 9.77 -15.31 2.57
C HIS A 34 8.84 -16.43 2.11
N LYS A 35 8.65 -17.45 2.96
CA LYS A 35 7.65 -18.49 2.69
C LYS A 35 6.24 -17.89 2.64
N THR A 36 5.88 -17.04 3.62
CA THR A 36 4.57 -16.37 3.67
C THR A 36 4.36 -15.50 2.42
N ILE A 37 5.33 -14.67 2.05
CA ILE A 37 5.26 -13.87 0.82
C ILE A 37 5.05 -14.78 -0.39
N ALA A 38 5.86 -15.83 -0.56
CA ALA A 38 5.71 -16.74 -1.69
C ALA A 38 4.32 -17.41 -1.73
N GLU A 39 3.77 -17.77 -0.56
CA GLU A 39 2.42 -18.31 -0.44
C GLU A 39 1.35 -17.26 -0.79
N GLU A 40 1.50 -16.01 -0.39
CA GLU A 40 0.58 -14.91 -0.76
C GLU A 40 0.56 -14.72 -2.29
N PHE A 41 1.72 -14.62 -2.93
CA PHE A 41 1.82 -14.50 -4.39
C PHE A 41 1.26 -15.74 -5.11
N ALA A 42 1.45 -16.95 -4.56
CA ALA A 42 0.93 -18.17 -5.15
C ALA A 42 -0.61 -18.28 -5.07
N ASN A 43 -1.25 -17.58 -4.12
CA ASN A 43 -2.70 -17.61 -3.92
C ASN A 43 -3.42 -16.41 -4.55
N TRP A 44 -2.72 -15.46 -5.17
CA TRP A 44 -3.35 -14.25 -5.73
C TRP A 44 -4.51 -14.53 -6.68
N ASP A 45 -4.37 -15.51 -7.57
CA ASP A 45 -5.44 -15.88 -8.50
C ASP A 45 -6.65 -16.49 -7.79
N ILE A 46 -6.40 -17.29 -6.75
CA ILE A 46 -7.44 -17.92 -5.92
C ILE A 46 -8.19 -16.82 -5.16
N ASP A 47 -7.47 -15.95 -4.44
CA ASP A 47 -8.04 -14.85 -3.67
C ASP A 47 -8.89 -13.92 -4.55
N SER A 48 -8.40 -13.59 -5.76
CA SER A 48 -9.16 -12.77 -6.72
C SER A 48 -10.47 -13.47 -7.14
N ASN A 49 -10.45 -14.78 -7.36
CA ASN A 49 -11.66 -15.52 -7.74
C ASN A 49 -12.65 -15.62 -6.58
N GLU A 50 -12.16 -15.81 -5.35
CA GLU A 50 -12.99 -15.82 -4.15
C GLU A 50 -13.65 -14.45 -3.94
N ILE A 51 -12.89 -13.35 -4.04
CA ILE A 51 -13.45 -11.99 -3.92
C ILE A 51 -14.54 -11.75 -4.98
N LYS A 52 -14.29 -12.13 -6.24
CA LYS A 52 -15.27 -11.97 -7.34
C LYS A 52 -16.55 -12.80 -7.16
N THR A 53 -16.48 -13.91 -6.44
CA THR A 53 -17.61 -14.81 -6.20
C THR A 53 -18.23 -14.64 -4.82
N SER A 54 -17.65 -13.77 -3.98
CA SER A 54 -18.16 -13.44 -2.66
C SER A 54 -19.48 -12.65 -2.74
N THR A 55 -20.19 -12.59 -1.62
CA THR A 55 -21.39 -11.76 -1.50
C THR A 55 -21.03 -10.28 -1.64
N GLU A 56 -22.02 -9.47 -2.02
CA GLU A 56 -21.87 -8.02 -2.13
C GLU A 56 -21.24 -7.39 -0.87
N PHE A 57 -20.39 -6.38 -1.08
CA PHE A 57 -19.78 -5.64 0.01
C PHE A 57 -20.89 -4.96 0.84
N PRO A 58 -20.85 -5.05 2.18
CA PRO A 58 -21.92 -4.51 3.00
C PRO A 58 -21.95 -2.98 2.92
N ASN A 59 -23.15 -2.39 3.00
CA ASN A 59 -23.31 -0.94 3.00
C ASN A 59 -22.91 -0.33 4.37
N ILE A 60 -21.62 -0.11 4.58
CA ILE A 60 -21.02 0.42 5.82
C ILE A 60 -20.19 1.68 5.54
N PRO A 61 -20.00 2.58 6.52
CA PRO A 61 -19.09 3.71 6.37
C PRO A 61 -17.72 3.27 5.84
N LEU A 62 -17.35 3.78 4.65
CA LEU A 62 -16.14 3.39 3.94
C LEU A 62 -15.35 4.65 3.55
N ILE A 63 -14.07 4.67 3.90
CA ILE A 63 -13.16 5.73 3.47
C ILE A 63 -11.99 5.07 2.75
N VAL A 64 -11.87 5.33 1.45
CA VAL A 64 -10.72 4.93 0.65
C VAL A 64 -9.73 6.09 0.66
N ILE A 65 -8.52 5.85 1.17
CA ILE A 65 -7.46 6.85 1.19
C ILE A 65 -6.43 6.47 0.12
N ALA A 66 -6.29 7.33 -0.88
CA ALA A 66 -5.41 7.13 -2.02
C ALA A 66 -4.17 8.03 -1.95
N ARG A 67 -3.06 7.54 -2.49
CA ARG A 67 -1.84 8.33 -2.70
C ARG A 67 -2.01 9.41 -3.78
N ASP A 68 -1.08 10.34 -3.81
CA ASP A 68 -0.96 11.34 -4.86
C ASP A 68 -0.28 10.73 -6.09
N ASN A 69 -1.01 10.66 -7.20
CA ASN A 69 -0.51 10.08 -8.44
C ASN A 69 0.73 10.82 -8.96
N LYS A 70 0.86 12.13 -8.75
CA LYS A 70 2.03 12.88 -9.23
C LYS A 70 3.29 12.60 -8.43
N VAL A 71 3.17 12.19 -7.17
CA VAL A 71 4.32 11.71 -6.40
C VAL A 71 4.75 10.36 -6.96
N SER A 72 3.84 9.40 -7.05
CA SER A 72 4.13 8.04 -7.52
C SER A 72 4.61 8.00 -8.97
N GLU A 73 4.00 8.75 -9.89
CA GLU A 73 4.44 8.88 -11.30
C GLU A 73 5.92 9.28 -11.37
N ARG A 74 6.33 10.26 -10.57
CA ARG A 74 7.74 10.72 -10.53
C ARG A 74 8.66 9.63 -10.00
N ASP A 75 8.23 8.87 -9.00
CA ASP A 75 9.04 7.79 -8.42
C ASP A 75 9.16 6.60 -9.36
N TRP A 76 8.12 6.27 -10.13
CA TRP A 76 8.21 5.30 -11.22
C TRP A 76 9.23 5.73 -12.28
N VAL A 77 9.20 7.00 -12.70
CA VAL A 77 10.16 7.53 -13.69
C VAL A 77 11.60 7.50 -13.15
N LYS A 78 11.82 7.82 -11.87
CA LYS A 78 13.14 7.67 -11.23
C LYS A 78 13.64 6.22 -11.25
N ASN A 79 12.72 5.25 -11.19
CA ASN A 79 13.02 3.82 -11.28
C ASN A 79 13.05 3.29 -12.73
N ASN A 80 13.26 4.17 -13.72
CA ASN A 80 13.38 3.85 -15.14
C ASN A 80 12.11 3.29 -15.80
N ILE A 81 10.94 3.53 -15.22
CA ILE A 81 9.66 3.26 -15.91
C ILE A 81 9.37 4.44 -16.86
N PRO A 82 9.01 4.20 -18.14
CA PRO A 82 8.66 5.29 -19.05
C PRO A 82 7.50 6.13 -18.51
N GLU A 83 7.59 7.46 -18.65
CA GLU A 83 6.59 8.39 -18.12
C GLU A 83 5.16 8.05 -18.57
N LYS A 84 4.97 7.68 -19.84
CA LYS A 84 3.66 7.28 -20.36
C LYS A 84 3.09 6.05 -19.64
N GLU A 85 3.94 5.08 -19.32
CA GLU A 85 3.53 3.87 -18.59
C GLU A 85 3.25 4.19 -17.12
N ALA A 86 4.06 5.06 -16.50
CA ALA A 86 3.82 5.52 -15.12
C ALA A 86 2.46 6.23 -14.99
N ILE A 87 2.15 7.14 -15.92
CA ILE A 87 0.86 7.83 -15.97
C ILE A 87 -0.29 6.84 -16.21
N LEU A 88 -0.13 5.91 -17.16
CA LEU A 88 -1.15 4.91 -17.47
C LEU A 88 -1.45 4.04 -16.23
N TYR A 89 -0.41 3.58 -15.55
CA TYR A 89 -0.51 2.78 -14.34
C TYR A 89 -1.22 3.52 -13.22
N GLU A 90 -0.79 4.74 -12.87
CA GLU A 90 -1.41 5.50 -11.78
C GLU A 90 -2.84 5.93 -12.10
N ASN A 91 -3.18 6.19 -13.37
CA ASN A 91 -4.56 6.45 -13.77
C ASN A 91 -5.45 5.22 -13.54
N LYS A 92 -4.99 4.02 -13.94
CA LYS A 92 -5.74 2.79 -13.69
C LYS A 92 -5.83 2.48 -12.19
N TRP A 93 -4.76 2.74 -11.44
CA TRP A 93 -4.76 2.59 -9.98
C TRP A 93 -5.81 3.50 -9.33
N ARG A 94 -5.92 4.76 -9.77
CA ARG A 94 -6.93 5.70 -9.28
C ARG A 94 -8.35 5.26 -9.62
N GLU A 95 -8.59 4.74 -10.82
CA GLU A 95 -9.89 4.21 -11.23
C GLU A 95 -10.35 3.10 -10.29
N LEU A 96 -9.48 2.13 -10.00
CA LEU A 96 -9.77 1.06 -9.04
C LEU A 96 -10.09 1.60 -7.63
N GLN A 97 -9.42 2.66 -7.19
CA GLN A 97 -9.70 3.29 -5.89
C GLN A 97 -11.04 4.04 -5.85
N ILE A 98 -11.44 4.64 -6.98
CA ILE A 98 -12.78 5.23 -7.12
C ILE A 98 -13.82 4.12 -7.03
N GLU A 99 -13.66 3.04 -7.80
CA GLU A 99 -14.57 1.88 -7.77
C GLU A 99 -14.67 1.26 -6.36
N LEU A 100 -13.54 1.14 -5.64
CA LEU A 100 -13.55 0.68 -4.24
C LEU A 100 -14.39 1.59 -3.35
N SER A 101 -14.36 2.90 -3.56
CA SER A 101 -15.17 3.84 -2.77
C SER A 101 -16.65 3.76 -3.07
N GLU A 102 -17.04 3.17 -4.20
CA GLU A 102 -18.43 2.99 -4.61
C GLU A 102 -19.04 1.67 -4.11
N LEU A 103 -18.25 0.81 -3.44
CA LEU A 103 -18.74 -0.44 -2.83
C LEU A 103 -19.75 -0.21 -1.68
N SER A 104 -19.90 1.02 -1.20
CA SER A 104 -20.93 1.42 -0.25
C SER A 104 -21.47 2.79 -0.61
N ASP A 105 -22.77 2.99 -0.39
CA ASP A 105 -23.42 4.31 -0.54
C ASP A 105 -22.87 5.37 0.43
N GLN A 106 -22.19 4.94 1.50
CA GLN A 106 -21.51 5.79 2.48
C GLN A 106 -20.02 5.96 2.19
N GLY A 107 -19.57 5.43 1.06
CA GLY A 107 -18.19 5.44 0.64
C GLY A 107 -17.72 6.81 0.17
N ARG A 108 -16.45 7.12 0.45
CA ARG A 108 -15.79 8.31 -0.11
C ARG A 108 -14.32 8.06 -0.37
N LEU A 109 -13.81 8.69 -1.42
CA LEU A 109 -12.39 8.72 -1.76
C LEU A 109 -11.74 9.99 -1.22
N ILE A 110 -10.56 9.85 -0.62
CA ILE A 110 -9.72 10.95 -0.18
C ILE A 110 -8.33 10.78 -0.80
N VAL A 111 -7.86 11.81 -1.49
CA VAL A 111 -6.50 11.85 -2.00
C VAL A 111 -5.60 12.50 -0.95
N ALA A 112 -4.63 11.75 -0.47
CA ALA A 112 -3.57 12.25 0.39
C ALA A 112 -2.51 12.95 -0.46
N GLU A 113 -2.74 14.22 -0.75
CA GLU A 113 -1.79 15.05 -1.50
C GLU A 113 -0.40 15.01 -0.88
N ASN A 114 0.62 14.94 -1.74
CA ASN A 114 2.03 14.81 -1.36
C ASN A 114 2.39 13.52 -0.60
N SER A 115 1.64 12.43 -0.79
CA SER A 115 2.01 11.09 -0.31
C SER A 115 2.24 10.10 -1.44
N ASP A 116 3.10 9.11 -1.20
CA ASP A 116 3.30 7.96 -2.08
C ASP A 116 2.66 6.68 -1.47
N HIS A 117 3.25 5.50 -1.70
CA HIS A 117 2.71 4.21 -1.30
C HIS A 117 2.43 4.09 0.21
N GLU A 118 3.32 4.63 1.04
CA GLU A 118 3.21 4.59 2.51
C GLU A 118 2.45 5.82 3.05
N VAL A 119 1.21 6.01 2.61
CA VAL A 119 0.37 7.18 2.97
C VAL A 119 0.31 7.44 4.48
N TYR A 120 0.34 6.38 5.29
CA TYR A 120 0.30 6.48 6.75
C TYR A 120 1.58 7.10 7.35
N LEU A 121 2.72 7.01 6.68
CA LEU A 121 3.96 7.69 7.07
C LEU A 121 4.00 9.13 6.55
N ASP A 122 3.57 9.35 5.30
CA ASP A 122 3.64 10.66 4.65
C ASP A 122 2.57 11.64 5.16
N ARG A 123 1.33 11.16 5.36
CA ARG A 123 0.15 11.94 5.76
C ARG A 123 -0.62 11.29 6.92
N PRO A 124 0.03 11.05 8.08
CA PRO A 124 -0.64 10.48 9.25
C PRO A 124 -1.82 11.35 9.73
N ASP A 125 -1.77 12.66 9.49
CA ASP A 125 -2.85 13.59 9.81
C ASP A 125 -4.16 13.25 9.07
N ILE A 126 -4.07 12.87 7.79
CA ILE A 126 -5.24 12.47 6.99
C ILE A 126 -5.85 11.19 7.56
N ILE A 127 -5.01 10.20 7.93
CA ILE A 127 -5.48 8.95 8.54
C ILE A 127 -6.22 9.23 9.85
N ILE A 128 -5.59 9.98 10.76
CA ILE A 128 -6.13 10.25 12.10
C ILE A 128 -7.42 11.07 12.01
N ASN A 129 -7.45 12.11 11.18
CA ASN A 129 -8.62 12.98 11.06
C ASN A 129 -9.82 12.24 10.47
N ASN A 130 -9.60 11.34 9.51
CA ASN A 130 -10.68 10.56 8.92
C ASN A 130 -11.17 9.44 9.82
N LEU A 131 -10.26 8.79 10.56
CA LEU A 131 -10.65 7.78 11.55
C LEU A 131 -11.61 8.36 12.59
N LYS A 132 -11.38 9.60 13.05
CA LYS A 132 -12.26 10.32 13.98
C LYS A 132 -13.66 10.60 13.43
N THR A 133 -13.89 10.49 12.12
CA THR A 133 -15.23 10.66 11.54
C THR A 133 -16.05 9.37 11.50
N LEU A 134 -15.42 8.23 11.81
CA LEU A 134 -16.04 6.90 11.83
C LEU A 134 -16.39 6.42 13.24
N ILE A 135 -15.97 7.16 14.27
CA ILE A 135 -16.17 6.87 15.70
C ILE A 135 -17.14 7.91 16.27
#